data_AF-A0A533WKQ3-F1
#
_entry.id   AF-A0A533WKQ3-F1
#
_cell.length_a   1.000
_cell.length_b   1.000
_cell.length_c   1.000
_cell.angle_alpha   90.00
_cell.angle_beta   90.00
_cell.angle_gamma   90.00
#
_symmetry.space_group_name_H-M   'P 1'
#
loop_
_entity.id
_entity.type
_entity.pdbx_description
1 polymer ?
#
loop_
_entity_poly.entity_id
_entity_poly.type
_entity_poly.pdbx_seq_one_letter_code
_entity_poly.pdbx_strand_id
1 'polypeptide(L)' 'MKSFKYDGLDLFYKQADHLISLTEVLLLDTYRADLLKKDDTVVDLGAGIGDFSVLASRKVG' A
#
# COMPACT_ATOMS: atom_id res chain seq x y z
N MET A 1 -6.83 -17.84 4.06
CA MET A 1 -5.98 -16.66 4.34
C MET A 1 -4.88 -16.65 3.29
N LYS A 2 -4.70 -15.55 2.58
CA LYS A 2 -3.66 -15.39 1.57
C LYS A 2 -2.64 -14.37 2.06
N SER A 3 -1.36 -14.59 1.77
CA SER A 3 -0.29 -13.66 2.09
C SER A 3 0.38 -13.12 0.84
N PHE A 4 0.83 -11.87 0.89
CA PHE A 4 1.58 -11.20 -0.17
C PHE A 4 2.81 -10.53 0.45
N LYS A 5 3.98 -10.80 -0.12
CA LYS A 5 5.24 -10.22 0.35
C LYS A 5 5.66 -9.08 -0.56
N TYR A 6 5.92 -7.92 0.04
CA TYR A 6 6.36 -6.73 -0.69
C TYR A 6 7.27 -5.86 0.18
N ASP A 7 8.46 -5.54 -0.32
CA ASP A 7 9.44 -4.67 0.37
C ASP A 7 9.67 -5.03 1.86
N GLY A 8 9.71 -6.33 2.17
CA GLY A 8 9.87 -6.84 3.54
C GLY A 8 8.61 -6.81 4.42
N LEU A 9 7.46 -6.39 3.89
CA LEU A 9 6.15 -6.57 4.51
C LEU A 9 5.57 -7.93 4.16
N ASP A 10 4.89 -8.55 5.14
CA ASP A 10 4.05 -9.72 4.92
C ASP A 10 2.60 -9.31 5.17
N LEU A 11 1.84 -9.18 4.09
CA LEU A 11 0.50 -8.63 4.12
C LEU A 11 -0.52 -9.78 4.07
N PHE A 12 -1.39 -9.86 5.08
CA PHE A 12 -2.34 -10.96 5.26
C PHE A 12 -3.78 -10.54 4.98
N TYR A 13 -4.43 -11.27 4.08
CA TYR A 13 -5.80 -10.99 3.67
C TYR A 13 -6.71 -12.20 3.84
N LYS A 14 -7.95 -11.91 4.24
CA LYS A 14 -9.00 -12.93 4.39
C LYS A 14 -9.62 -13.29 3.05
N GLN A 15 -9.80 -12.31 2.17
CA GLN A 15 -10.52 -12.43 0.92
C GLN A 15 -9.60 -12.16 -0.28
N ALA A 16 -9.90 -12.77 -1.43
CA ALA A 16 -9.03 -12.74 -2.61
C ALA A 16 -9.18 -11.45 -3.46
N ASP A 17 -10.33 -10.79 -3.36
CA ASP A 17 -10.62 -9.48 -3.95
C ASP A 17 -9.69 -8.37 -3.44
N HIS A 18 -9.20 -8.47 -2.20
CA HIS A 18 -8.19 -7.55 -1.67
C HIS A 18 -6.85 -7.58 -2.44
N LEU A 19 -6.59 -8.63 -3.24
CA LEU A 19 -5.41 -8.69 -4.12
C LEU A 19 -5.49 -7.69 -5.27
N ILE A 20 -6.69 -7.24 -5.64
CA ILE A 20 -6.89 -6.24 -6.70
C ILE A 20 -6.35 -4.88 -6.22
N SER A 21 -6.76 -4.44 -5.04
CA SER A 21 -6.26 -3.19 -4.44
C SER A 21 -4.73 -3.20 -4.29
N LEU A 22 -4.16 -4.33 -3.88
CA LEU A 22 -2.70 -4.49 -3.83
C LEU A 22 -2.02 -4.36 -5.19
N THR A 23 -2.65 -4.86 -6.25
CA THR A 23 -2.12 -4.72 -7.60
C THR A 23 -2.12 -3.25 -8.01
N GLU A 24 -3.21 -2.53 -7.73
CA GLU A 24 -3.33 -1.10 -8.01
C GLU A 24 -2.29 -0.25 -7.26
N VAL A 25 -2.05 -0.56 -5.99
CA VAL A 25 -1.15 0.20 -5.11
C VAL A 25 0.31 -0.19 -5.31
N LEU A 26 0.65 -1.48 -5.29
CA LEU A 26 2.04 -1.94 -5.19
C LEU A 26 2.68 -2.29 -6.53
N LEU A 27 1.89 -2.74 -7.50
CA LEU A 27 2.40 -3.15 -8.82
C LEU A 27 2.22 -2.05 -9.86
N LEU A 28 1.04 -1.45 -9.92
CA LEU A 28 0.72 -0.38 -10.88
C LEU A 28 1.14 1.00 -10.37
N ASP A 29 1.37 1.15 -9.07
CA ASP A 29 1.66 2.42 -8.40
C ASP A 29 0.70 3.54 -8.82
N THR A 30 -0.60 3.22 -8.82
CA THR A 30 -1.65 4.10 -9.34
C THR A 30 -1.68 5.45 -8.60
N TYR A 31 -1.29 5.43 -7.33
CA TYR A 31 -1.22 6.59 -6.46
C TYR A 31 0.11 7.35 -6.53
N ARG A 32 1.05 6.92 -7.38
CA ARG A 32 2.35 7.58 -7.59
C ARG A 32 3.15 7.72 -6.30
N ALA A 33 3.23 6.64 -5.53
CA ALA A 33 4.03 6.54 -4.33
C ALA A 33 5.53 6.75 -4.60
N ASP A 34 5.97 6.61 -5.86
CA ASP A 34 7.30 7.03 -6.35
C ASP A 34 7.62 8.51 -6.12
N LEU A 35 6.60 9.37 -6.04
CA LEU A 35 6.77 10.82 -5.86
C LEU A 35 6.88 11.26 -4.39
N LEU A 36 6.53 10.38 -3.44
CA LEU A 36 6.57 10.67 -2.01
C LEU A 36 8.01 10.91 -1.54
N LYS A 37 8.18 11.95 -0.73
CA LYS A 37 9.48 12.32 -0.15
C LYS A 37 9.47 12.11 1.35
N LYS A 38 10.69 12.01 1.89
CA LYS A 38 10.89 11.94 3.33
C LYS A 38 10.25 13.17 4.00
N ASP A 39 9.59 12.92 5.13
CA ASP A 39 8.90 13.89 5.99
C ASP A 39 7.65 14.55 5.34
N ASP A 40 7.17 14.05 4.19
CA ASP A 40 5.89 14.48 3.61
C ASP A 40 4.70 14.11 4.51
N THR A 41 3.69 14.97 4.55
CA THR A 41 2.39 14.65 5.15
C THR A 41 1.46 14.06 4.09
N VAL A 42 1.03 12.82 4.31
CA VAL A 42 0.12 12.10 3.39
C VAL A 42 -1.25 11.94 4.03
N VAL A 43 -2.31 12.21 3.26
CA VAL A 43 -3.71 11.96 3.65
C VAL A 43 -4.29 10.90 2.72
N ASP A 44 -4.60 9.73 3.26
CA ASP A 44 -5.19 8.60 2.53
C ASP A 44 -6.72 8.62 2.65
N LEU A 45 -7.39 9.21 1.66
CA LEU A 45 -8.85 9.30 1.63
C LEU A 45 -9.43 8.01 1.05
N GLY A 46 -10.20 7.28 1.85
CA GLY A 46 -10.79 6.01 1.41
C GLY A 46 -9.83 4.83 1.50
N ALA A 47 -8.92 4.86 2.48
CA ALA A 47 -7.84 3.88 2.69
C ALA A 47 -8.24 2.39 2.68
N GLY A 48 -9.53 2.05 2.82
CA GLY A 48 -10.01 0.67 2.80
C GLY A 48 -9.30 -0.20 3.84
N ILE A 49 -8.45 -1.11 3.37
CA ILE A 49 -7.64 -2.01 4.22
C ILE A 49 -6.26 -1.46 4.59
N GLY A 50 -5.92 -0.26 4.13
CA GLY A 50 -4.74 0.51 4.53
C GLY A 50 -3.43 0.11 3.83
N ASP A 51 -3.49 -0.56 2.68
CA ASP A 51 -2.31 -0.95 1.90
C ASP A 51 -1.51 0.27 1.41
N PHE A 52 -2.18 1.29 0.86
CA PHE A 52 -1.51 2.54 0.48
C PHE A 52 -0.96 3.29 1.70
N SER A 53 -1.75 3.41 2.78
CA SER A 53 -1.28 3.99 4.05
C SER A 53 0.02 3.33 4.55
N VAL A 54 0.10 2.00 4.53
CA VAL A 54 1.30 1.25 4.94
C VAL A 54 2.47 1.53 4.00
N LEU A 55 2.24 1.53 2.67
CA LEU A 55 3.28 1.88 1.71
C LEU A 55 3.81 3.31 1.92
N ALA A 56 2.90 4.28 2.02
CA ALA A 56 3.21 5.69 2.15
C ALA A 56 4.01 5.99 3.42
N SER A 57 3.60 5.45 4.57
CA SER A 57 4.34 5.63 5.85
C SER A 57 5.81 5.20 5.74
N ARG A 58 6.11 4.11 5.04
CA ARG A 58 7.50 3.66 4.84
C ARG A 58 8.30 4.55 3.89
N LYS A 59 7.65 5.20 2.93
CA LYS A 59 8.30 6.10 1.99
C LYS A 59 8.64 7.43 2.64
N VAL A 60 7.74 7.97 3.45
CA VAL A 60 7.90 9.29 4.07
C VAL A 60 8.72 9.24 5.37
N GLY A 61 8.72 8.12 6.10
CA GLY A 61 9.49 7.95 7.34
C GLY A 61 8.63 8.04 8.59
#